data_AF-A0A5C3LVV4-F1
#
_entry.id   AF-A0A5C3LVV4-F1
#
_cell.length_a   1.000
_cell.length_b   1.000
_cell.length_c   1.000
_cell.angle_alpha   90.00
_cell.angle_beta   90.00
_cell.angle_gamma   90.00
#
_symmetry.space_group_name_H-M   'P 1'
#
loop_
_entity.id
_entity.type
_entity.pdbx_description
1 polymer ?
#
loop_
_entity_poly.entity_id
_entity_poly.type
_entity_poly.pdbx_seq_one_letter_code
_entity_poly.pdbx_strand_id
1 'polypeptide(L)'
;PDGDFSQIFDYAAVKATGNLQVHWASKNSGGDRKGNILSPTWENGKQSTQNCMGIIICDEENCHVIIQPQTTPQGIANQLLQQCSCGAQLLHQPCSVRSILWTFMGGIYYSNVPGLKTPGESIADISTVLLNADHVRKEKQKVKKADIQGGDSFVSAFAKFSAEHKGFVIHSKLDEVTVISLQTPFMRSQLIKDYILDEPVNGLVSDAAHGWWQERTSLLIISSCYSSELLCWVPGVFSCSNGASAEHYKYHFLAVFYSMANEASDRQIEIFDRIFAGVVDFSEAECVGFCLAFVEFWLSQPDHNRTEKELQKASEKLLRGCVQHFQAGVTHIKKISGVVPPGLADAFEA
;
A
#
# COMPACT_ATOMS: atom_id res chain seq x y z
N PRO A 1 10.27 -14.73 16.97
CA PRO A 1 9.84 -13.58 16.15
C PRO A 1 8.32 -13.45 16.22
N ASP A 2 7.82 -12.24 16.46
CA ASP A 2 6.40 -11.92 16.58
C ASP A 2 6.14 -10.56 15.93
N GLY A 3 4.91 -10.31 15.47
CA GLY A 3 4.53 -9.09 14.76
C GLY A 3 5.31 -8.84 13.47
N ASP A 4 5.48 -7.56 13.13
CA ASP A 4 6.33 -7.09 12.04
C ASP A 4 7.80 -7.23 12.43
N PHE A 5 8.43 -8.29 11.92
CA PHE A 5 9.79 -8.67 12.26
C PHE A 5 10.56 -8.96 10.98
N SER A 6 11.73 -8.35 10.82
CA SER A 6 12.68 -8.72 9.78
C SER A 6 14.12 -8.63 10.26
N GLN A 7 14.95 -9.59 9.88
CA GLN A 7 16.36 -9.63 10.28
C GLN A 7 17.18 -10.54 9.36
N ILE A 8 18.43 -10.15 9.09
CA ILE A 8 19.45 -10.99 8.47
C ILE A 8 20.20 -11.76 9.55
N PHE A 9 20.30 -13.07 9.39
CA PHE A 9 21.10 -13.98 10.22
C PHE A 9 22.22 -14.57 9.38
N ASP A 10 23.47 -14.40 9.81
CA ASP A 10 24.58 -15.15 9.25
C ASP A 10 24.50 -16.64 9.65
N TYR A 11 25.29 -17.50 9.00
CA TYR A 11 25.24 -18.94 9.28
C TYR A 11 25.67 -19.32 10.71
N ALA A 12 26.48 -18.49 11.38
CA ALA A 12 26.85 -18.72 12.77
C ALA A 12 25.64 -18.48 13.69
N ALA A 13 24.90 -17.39 13.47
CA ALA A 13 23.68 -17.05 14.18
C ALA A 13 22.54 -18.04 13.88
N VAL A 14 22.41 -18.50 12.63
CA VAL A 14 21.44 -19.56 12.26
C VAL A 14 21.73 -20.84 13.06
N LYS A 15 23.00 -21.23 13.19
CA LYS A 15 23.36 -22.42 13.98
C LYS A 15 23.12 -22.22 15.47
N ALA A 16 23.46 -21.04 16.01
CA ALA A 16 23.26 -20.71 17.42
C ALA A 16 21.78 -20.72 17.83
N THR A 17 20.88 -20.41 16.90
CA THR A 17 19.42 -20.37 17.09
C THR A 17 18.71 -21.69 16.76
N GLY A 18 19.46 -22.79 16.57
CA GLY A 18 18.88 -24.10 16.26
C GLY A 18 18.23 -24.16 14.87
N ASN A 19 18.79 -23.46 13.87
CA ASN A 19 18.25 -23.26 12.54
C ASN A 19 16.98 -22.39 12.52
N LEU A 20 16.99 -21.29 13.27
CA LEU A 20 15.86 -20.35 13.36
C LEU A 20 14.57 -21.04 13.82
N GLN A 21 14.68 -21.96 14.79
CA GLN A 21 13.52 -22.59 15.40
C GLN A 21 12.64 -21.53 16.08
N VAL A 22 11.34 -21.62 15.86
CA VAL A 22 10.35 -20.72 16.45
C VAL A 22 9.45 -21.50 17.40
N HIS A 23 9.05 -20.86 18.50
CA HIS A 23 8.10 -21.45 19.45
C HIS A 23 6.67 -21.51 18.91
N TRP A 24 6.34 -20.67 17.92
CA TRP A 24 5.05 -20.70 17.24
C TRP A 24 4.86 -22.00 16.45
N ALA A 25 3.67 -22.59 16.53
CA ALA A 25 3.30 -23.69 15.65
C ALA A 25 3.31 -23.20 14.20
N SER A 26 4.22 -23.72 13.39
CA SER A 26 4.39 -23.28 12.01
C SER A 26 4.36 -24.45 11.04
N LYS A 27 3.76 -24.24 9.87
CA LYS A 27 3.73 -25.21 8.78
C LYS A 27 4.54 -24.71 7.60
N ASN A 28 5.56 -25.48 7.22
CA ASN A 28 6.34 -25.23 6.01
C ASN A 28 5.46 -25.42 4.77
N SER A 29 5.40 -24.39 3.91
CA SER A 29 4.57 -24.38 2.70
C SER A 29 5.35 -24.65 1.41
N GLY A 30 6.54 -25.24 1.54
CA GLY A 30 7.47 -25.45 0.43
C GLY A 30 8.28 -24.20 0.09
N GLY A 31 9.33 -24.40 -0.71
CA GLY A 31 10.17 -23.33 -1.25
C GLY A 31 9.76 -22.94 -2.67
N ASP A 32 9.99 -21.68 -3.03
CA ASP A 32 9.83 -21.24 -4.41
C ASP A 32 10.80 -21.99 -5.32
N ARG A 33 10.38 -22.25 -6.56
CA ARG A 33 11.24 -22.85 -7.59
C ARG A 33 12.31 -21.89 -8.11
N LYS A 34 12.23 -20.61 -7.73
CA LYS A 34 13.12 -19.52 -8.16
C LYS A 34 14.02 -19.08 -7.00
N GLY A 35 15.18 -18.51 -7.34
CA GLY A 35 16.18 -18.03 -6.39
C GLY A 35 17.38 -18.96 -6.23
N ASN A 36 18.53 -18.38 -5.87
CA ASN A 36 19.81 -19.05 -5.79
C ASN A 36 20.44 -18.90 -4.40
N ILE A 37 20.75 -20.02 -3.75
CA ILE A 37 21.43 -20.04 -2.44
C ILE A 37 22.82 -19.39 -2.52
N LEU A 38 23.47 -19.43 -3.69
CA LEU A 38 24.78 -18.82 -3.90
C LEU A 38 24.71 -17.32 -4.25
N SER A 39 23.52 -16.71 -4.19
CA SER A 39 23.38 -15.28 -4.43
C SER A 39 24.15 -14.47 -3.39
N PRO A 40 24.90 -13.42 -3.79
CA PRO A 40 25.55 -12.51 -2.85
C PRO A 40 24.54 -11.66 -2.06
N THR A 41 23.34 -11.44 -2.60
CA THR A 41 22.28 -10.66 -1.96
C THR A 41 21.04 -11.52 -1.66
N TRP A 42 20.29 -11.17 -0.62
CA TRP A 42 19.16 -11.97 -0.15
C TRP A 42 17.93 -11.89 -1.07
N GLU A 43 17.76 -10.80 -1.83
CA GLU A 43 16.64 -10.56 -2.75
C GLU A 43 16.59 -11.61 -3.87
N ASN A 44 17.76 -12.11 -4.25
CA ASN A 44 17.97 -13.16 -5.24
C ASN A 44 18.18 -14.55 -4.60
N GLY A 45 18.11 -14.62 -3.27
CA GLY A 45 18.22 -15.84 -2.48
C GLY A 45 17.08 -16.81 -2.74
N LYS A 46 17.29 -18.07 -2.36
CA LYS A 46 16.25 -19.10 -2.44
C LYS A 46 15.20 -18.88 -1.36
N GLN A 47 13.96 -18.72 -1.77
CA GLN A 47 12.87 -18.41 -0.86
C GLN A 47 12.17 -19.68 -0.33
N SER A 48 11.89 -19.69 0.97
CA SER A 48 11.04 -20.68 1.64
C SER A 48 10.04 -19.98 2.54
N THR A 49 8.89 -20.63 2.79
CA THR A 49 7.82 -20.00 3.55
C THR A 49 7.21 -20.90 4.59
N GLN A 50 6.83 -20.29 5.70
CA GLN A 50 6.23 -20.94 6.86
C GLN A 50 4.97 -20.15 7.25
N ASN A 51 3.86 -20.84 7.49
CA ASN A 51 2.63 -20.19 7.96
C ASN A 51 2.46 -20.47 9.44
N CYS A 52 2.15 -19.44 10.23
CA CYS A 52 1.75 -19.62 11.62
C CYS A 52 0.38 -20.32 11.66
N MET A 53 0.26 -21.36 12.48
CA MET A 53 -0.97 -22.12 12.64
C MET A 53 -1.91 -21.48 13.67
N GLY A 54 -1.49 -20.39 14.32
CA GLY A 54 -2.26 -19.74 15.39
C GLY A 54 -2.20 -20.52 16.69
N ILE A 55 -3.29 -20.47 17.44
CA ILE A 55 -3.41 -21.08 18.77
C ILE A 55 -4.75 -21.79 18.92
N ILE A 56 -4.83 -22.78 19.80
CA ILE A 56 -6.09 -23.34 20.27
C ILE A 56 -6.34 -22.80 21.68
N ILE A 57 -7.53 -22.25 21.92
CA ILE A 57 -7.94 -21.68 23.20
C ILE A 57 -9.18 -22.39 23.71
N CYS A 58 -9.44 -22.28 25.00
CA CYS A 58 -10.72 -22.66 25.59
C CYS A 58 -11.80 -21.63 25.22
N ASP A 59 -13.05 -22.07 25.02
CA ASP A 59 -14.19 -21.17 24.78
C ASP A 59 -14.82 -20.61 26.07
N GLU A 60 -14.40 -21.10 27.24
CA GLU A 60 -14.82 -20.59 28.56
C GLU A 60 -14.00 -19.35 28.96
N GLU A 61 -14.68 -18.24 29.27
CA GLU A 61 -14.06 -16.91 29.52
C GLU A 61 -13.02 -16.91 30.64
N ASN A 62 -13.18 -17.76 31.66
CA ASN A 62 -12.26 -17.83 32.80
C ASN A 62 -11.15 -18.88 32.64
N CYS A 63 -11.14 -19.62 31.53
CA CYS A 63 -10.17 -20.68 31.27
C CYS A 63 -9.04 -20.19 30.35
N HIS A 64 -7.85 -19.97 30.93
CA HIS A 64 -6.69 -19.42 30.23
C HIS A 64 -5.81 -20.50 29.57
N VAL A 65 -6.40 -21.64 29.22
CA VAL A 65 -5.67 -22.74 28.58
C VAL A 65 -5.38 -22.37 27.13
N ILE A 66 -4.09 -22.35 26.78
CA ILE A 66 -3.59 -22.15 25.41
C ILE A 66 -2.84 -23.40 24.99
N ILE A 67 -3.24 -23.97 23.86
CA ILE A 67 -2.70 -25.20 23.30
C ILE A 67 -2.03 -24.89 21.97
N GLN A 68 -0.84 -25.45 21.77
CA GLN A 68 -0.14 -25.39 20.49
C GLN A 68 -0.87 -26.26 19.45
N PRO A 69 -1.33 -25.69 18.31
CA PRO A 69 -1.95 -26.48 17.27
C PRO A 69 -0.96 -27.45 16.62
N GLN A 70 -1.43 -28.63 16.24
CA GLN A 70 -0.70 -29.51 15.35
C GLN A 70 -0.57 -28.90 13.95
N THR A 71 0.42 -29.34 13.18
CA THR A 71 0.75 -28.74 11.87
C THR A 71 -0.11 -29.27 10.72
N THR A 72 -0.97 -30.26 10.96
CA THR A 72 -1.86 -30.86 9.95
C THR A 72 -3.33 -30.55 10.25
N PRO A 73 -4.19 -30.34 9.21
CA PRO A 73 -5.61 -30.08 9.42
C PRO A 73 -6.32 -31.19 10.22
N GLN A 74 -5.98 -32.45 9.94
CA GLN A 74 -6.53 -33.60 10.68
C GLN A 74 -6.07 -33.58 12.15
N GLY A 75 -4.81 -33.22 12.40
CA GLY A 75 -4.27 -33.09 13.75
C GLY A 75 -5.01 -32.03 14.56
N ILE A 76 -5.24 -30.86 13.98
CA ILE A 76 -6.03 -29.78 14.61
C ILE A 76 -7.47 -30.26 14.85
N ALA A 77 -8.11 -30.89 13.86
CA ALA A 77 -9.46 -31.42 14.03
C ALA A 77 -9.54 -32.41 15.21
N ASN A 78 -8.55 -33.30 15.35
CA ASN A 78 -8.48 -34.22 16.47
C ASN A 78 -8.27 -33.52 17.82
N GLN A 79 -7.52 -32.40 17.85
CA GLN A 79 -7.37 -31.58 19.07
C GLN A 79 -8.69 -30.91 19.46
N LEU A 80 -9.45 -30.40 18.49
CA LEU A 80 -10.74 -29.73 18.74
C LEU A 80 -11.84 -30.71 19.18
N LEU A 81 -11.68 -32.01 18.93
CA LEU A 81 -12.56 -33.05 19.47
C LEU A 81 -12.30 -33.35 20.96
N GLN A 82 -11.17 -32.91 21.50
CA GLN A 82 -10.88 -33.06 22.93
C GLN A 82 -11.55 -31.95 23.74
N GLN A 83 -11.88 -32.25 25.00
CA GLN A 83 -12.32 -31.24 25.95
C GLN A 83 -11.14 -30.56 26.61
N CYS A 84 -11.33 -29.30 26.97
CA CYS A 84 -10.40 -28.59 27.84
C CYS A 84 -10.38 -29.24 29.23
N SER A 85 -9.34 -28.98 30.02
CA SER A 85 -9.25 -29.46 31.42
C SER A 85 -10.37 -28.92 32.32
N CYS A 86 -11.03 -27.82 31.94
CA CYS A 86 -12.22 -27.30 32.61
C CYS A 86 -13.54 -27.94 32.15
N GLY A 87 -13.50 -28.84 31.16
CA GLY A 87 -14.67 -29.50 30.56
C GLY A 87 -15.29 -28.76 29.35
N ALA A 88 -14.89 -27.52 29.08
CA ALA A 88 -15.40 -26.73 27.96
C ALA A 88 -14.74 -27.11 26.62
N GLN A 89 -15.22 -26.53 25.51
CA GLN A 89 -14.74 -26.85 24.17
C GLN A 89 -13.45 -26.09 23.83
N LEU A 90 -12.69 -26.66 22.90
CA LEU A 90 -11.51 -26.03 22.35
C LEU A 90 -11.86 -25.36 21.02
N LEU A 91 -11.45 -24.10 20.87
CA LEU A 91 -11.61 -23.30 19.68
C LEU A 91 -10.24 -23.07 19.03
N HIS A 92 -10.15 -23.30 17.72
CA HIS A 92 -8.96 -22.92 16.96
C HIS A 92 -9.05 -21.46 16.51
N GLN A 93 -8.10 -20.65 16.97
CA GLN A 93 -7.90 -19.29 16.50
C GLN A 93 -6.73 -19.27 15.50
N PRO A 94 -7.00 -19.22 14.18
CA PRO A 94 -5.96 -19.24 13.17
C PRO A 94 -5.16 -17.93 13.19
N CYS A 95 -3.89 -18.00 12.78
CA CYS A 95 -3.05 -16.83 12.58
C CYS A 95 -2.85 -16.57 11.09
N SER A 96 -2.89 -15.29 10.70
CA SER A 96 -2.66 -14.86 9.32
C SER A 96 -1.18 -14.65 9.00
N VAL A 97 -0.29 -14.62 9.99
CA VAL A 97 1.14 -14.31 9.79
C VAL A 97 1.84 -15.42 9.01
N ARG A 98 2.64 -15.00 8.01
CA ARG A 98 3.52 -15.85 7.22
C ARG A 98 4.95 -15.38 7.41
N SER A 99 5.84 -16.32 7.71
CA SER A 99 7.29 -16.06 7.72
C SER A 99 7.87 -16.45 6.36
N ILE A 100 8.62 -15.54 5.76
CA ILE A 100 9.37 -15.73 4.52
C ILE A 100 10.86 -15.72 4.85
N LEU A 101 11.56 -16.74 4.39
CA LEU A 101 12.98 -16.92 4.60
C LEU A 101 13.69 -16.95 3.24
N TRP A 102 14.66 -16.07 3.05
CA TRP A 102 15.52 -16.05 1.86
C TRP A 102 16.91 -16.54 2.25
N THR A 103 17.26 -17.73 1.76
CA THR A 103 18.60 -18.31 1.95
C THR A 103 19.52 -17.85 0.83
N PHE A 104 20.65 -17.25 1.19
CA PHE A 104 21.64 -16.71 0.26
C PHE A 104 23.07 -16.98 0.78
N MET A 105 24.10 -16.52 0.06
CA MET A 105 25.49 -16.85 0.36
C MET A 105 25.93 -16.33 1.74
N GLY A 106 25.39 -15.19 2.16
CA GLY A 106 25.70 -14.57 3.44
C GLY A 106 24.90 -15.08 4.64
N GLY A 107 23.87 -15.92 4.43
CA GLY A 107 23.03 -16.43 5.50
C GLY A 107 21.55 -16.52 5.12
N ILE A 108 20.68 -16.14 6.05
CA ILE A 108 19.23 -16.17 5.88
C ILE A 108 18.62 -14.82 6.28
N TYR A 109 17.91 -14.18 5.35
CA TYR A 109 17.01 -13.09 5.69
C TYR A 109 15.65 -13.67 6.10
N TYR A 110 15.15 -13.31 7.27
CA TYR A 110 13.88 -13.77 7.83
C TYR A 110 12.95 -12.56 7.91
N SER A 111 11.71 -12.69 7.43
CA SER A 111 10.67 -11.66 7.59
C SER A 111 9.32 -12.28 7.91
N ASN A 112 8.63 -11.73 8.90
CA ASN A 112 7.21 -11.95 9.11
C ASN A 112 6.44 -10.94 8.26
N VAL A 113 5.52 -11.46 7.45
CA VAL A 113 4.57 -10.64 6.69
C VAL A 113 3.15 -11.05 7.06
N PRO A 114 2.21 -10.10 7.16
CA PRO A 114 0.79 -10.44 7.19
C PRO A 114 0.45 -11.28 5.97
N GLY A 115 -0.08 -12.48 6.17
CA GLY A 115 -0.58 -13.29 5.07
C GLY A 115 -1.86 -12.69 4.50
N LEU A 116 -2.06 -12.86 3.19
CA LEU A 116 -3.28 -12.54 2.43
C LEU A 116 -4.57 -13.21 2.93
N LYS A 117 -4.51 -13.91 4.06
CA LYS A 117 -5.65 -14.56 4.75
C LYS A 117 -5.89 -13.90 6.11
N THR A 118 -5.99 -12.58 6.15
CA THR A 118 -6.98 -12.00 7.06
C THR A 118 -8.34 -12.61 6.71
N PRO A 119 -9.30 -12.72 7.63
CA PRO A 119 -10.68 -12.52 7.22
C PRO A 119 -10.72 -11.08 6.71
N GLY A 120 -10.31 -10.87 5.47
CA GLY A 120 -10.72 -9.69 4.74
C GLY A 120 -12.23 -9.71 4.76
N GLU A 121 -12.84 -8.53 4.87
CA GLU A 121 -14.26 -8.36 4.60
C GLU A 121 -14.60 -9.20 3.37
N SER A 122 -15.57 -10.08 3.53
CA SER A 122 -15.99 -10.95 2.46
C SER A 122 -16.31 -10.05 1.27
N ILE A 123 -15.93 -10.43 0.06
CA ILE A 123 -16.41 -9.69 -1.11
C ILE A 123 -17.95 -9.66 -1.16
N ALA A 124 -18.60 -10.59 -0.45
CA ALA A 124 -20.04 -10.59 -0.22
C ALA A 124 -20.54 -9.44 0.66
N ASP A 125 -19.68 -8.86 1.51
CA ASP A 125 -19.95 -7.67 2.31
C ASP A 125 -19.93 -6.41 1.44
N ILE A 126 -19.18 -6.42 0.33
CA ILE A 126 -19.14 -5.34 -0.67
C ILE A 126 -20.42 -5.34 -1.53
N SER A 127 -20.95 -6.52 -1.86
CA SER A 127 -22.19 -6.64 -2.63
C SER A 127 -22.81 -8.02 -2.47
N THR A 128 -24.14 -8.05 -2.32
CA THR A 128 -24.94 -9.29 -2.28
C THR A 128 -24.81 -10.14 -3.54
N VAL A 129 -24.43 -9.54 -4.68
CA VAL A 129 -24.16 -10.26 -5.94
C VAL A 129 -22.92 -11.16 -5.84
N LEU A 130 -22.01 -10.86 -4.91
CA LEU A 130 -20.76 -11.59 -4.68
C LEU A 130 -20.89 -12.67 -3.59
N LEU A 131 -22.10 -12.88 -3.03
CA LEU A 131 -22.42 -14.04 -2.17
C LEU A 131 -22.32 -15.37 -2.94
N ASN A 132 -22.55 -15.35 -4.25
CA ASN A 132 -22.53 -16.56 -5.06
C ASN A 132 -21.09 -16.92 -5.47
N ALA A 133 -20.54 -17.96 -4.85
CA ALA A 133 -19.18 -18.46 -5.10
C ALA A 133 -18.92 -18.84 -6.57
N ASP A 134 -19.94 -19.31 -7.31
CA ASP A 134 -19.81 -19.63 -8.73
C ASP A 134 -19.73 -18.35 -9.58
N HIS A 135 -20.49 -17.31 -9.21
CA HIS A 135 -20.41 -16.00 -9.84
C HIS A 135 -19.02 -15.38 -9.61
N VAL A 136 -18.52 -15.43 -8.37
CA VAL A 136 -17.16 -15.00 -8.02
C VAL A 136 -16.11 -15.78 -8.81
N ARG A 137 -16.26 -17.10 -8.93
CA ARG A 137 -15.35 -17.95 -9.71
C ARG A 137 -15.38 -17.58 -11.19
N LYS A 138 -16.55 -17.24 -11.74
CA LYS A 138 -16.73 -16.80 -13.12
C LYS A 138 -16.08 -15.45 -13.37
N GLU A 139 -16.30 -14.45 -12.52
CA GLU A 139 -15.64 -13.14 -12.61
C GLU A 139 -14.12 -13.28 -12.46
N LYS A 140 -13.65 -14.07 -11.50
CA LYS A 140 -12.22 -14.39 -11.34
C LYS A 140 -11.65 -15.11 -12.55
N GLN A 141 -12.43 -15.99 -13.19
CA GLN A 141 -12.02 -16.63 -14.44
C GLN A 141 -11.98 -15.65 -15.61
N LYS A 142 -12.87 -14.68 -15.73
CA LYS A 142 -12.80 -13.64 -16.76
C LYS A 142 -11.50 -12.84 -16.65
N VAL A 143 -11.14 -12.43 -15.42
CA VAL A 143 -9.89 -11.72 -15.15
C VAL A 143 -8.67 -12.60 -15.44
N LYS A 144 -8.71 -13.89 -15.09
CA LYS A 144 -7.61 -14.84 -15.34
C LYS A 144 -7.49 -15.34 -16.78
N LYS A 145 -8.60 -15.36 -17.54
CA LYS A 145 -8.66 -15.73 -18.96
C LYS A 145 -8.45 -14.54 -19.89
N ALA A 146 -8.28 -13.33 -19.35
CA ALA A 146 -7.67 -12.25 -20.09
C ALA A 146 -6.21 -12.65 -20.32
N ASP A 147 -6.00 -13.48 -21.34
CA ASP A 147 -4.68 -13.79 -21.87
C ASP A 147 -3.92 -12.48 -22.07
N ILE A 148 -2.61 -12.54 -21.83
CA ILE A 148 -1.67 -11.50 -22.22
C ILE A 148 -1.66 -11.50 -23.76
N GLN A 149 -2.67 -10.85 -24.34
CA GLN A 149 -2.62 -10.46 -25.73
C GLN A 149 -1.42 -9.48 -25.85
N GLY A 150 -0.61 -9.62 -26.91
CA GLY A 150 0.63 -8.84 -27.08
C GLY A 150 0.41 -7.32 -27.03
N GLY A 151 1.49 -6.53 -26.99
CA GLY A 151 1.42 -5.07 -26.78
C GLY A 151 0.42 -4.30 -27.65
N ASP A 152 0.24 -4.69 -28.92
CA ASP A 152 -0.72 -4.06 -29.85
C ASP A 152 -2.18 -4.20 -29.40
N SER A 153 -2.49 -5.30 -28.72
CA SER A 153 -3.82 -5.53 -28.16
C SER A 153 -4.11 -4.61 -26.97
N PHE A 154 -3.09 -4.25 -26.19
CA PHE A 154 -3.25 -3.34 -25.05
C PHE A 154 -3.64 -1.96 -25.55
N VAL A 155 -2.98 -1.44 -26.58
CA VAL A 155 -3.33 -0.13 -27.16
C VAL A 155 -4.77 -0.13 -27.66
N SER A 156 -5.17 -1.18 -28.37
CA SER A 156 -6.54 -1.34 -28.87
C SER A 156 -7.55 -1.49 -27.74
N ALA A 157 -7.23 -2.26 -26.70
CA ALA A 157 -8.08 -2.49 -25.53
C ALA A 157 -8.20 -1.22 -24.67
N PHE A 158 -7.12 -0.47 -24.49
CA PHE A 158 -7.11 0.79 -23.75
C PHE A 158 -7.87 1.89 -24.48
N ALA A 159 -7.72 1.97 -25.81
CA ALA A 159 -8.53 2.87 -26.65
C ALA A 159 -10.02 2.52 -26.55
N LYS A 160 -10.36 1.21 -26.63
CA LYS A 160 -11.73 0.73 -26.46
C LYS A 160 -12.27 1.06 -25.06
N PHE A 161 -11.50 0.79 -24.01
CA PHE A 161 -11.85 1.08 -22.62
C PHE A 161 -12.13 2.57 -22.42
N SER A 162 -11.27 3.44 -22.96
CA SER A 162 -11.45 4.90 -22.90
C SER A 162 -12.70 5.37 -23.65
N ALA A 163 -13.04 4.71 -24.76
CA ALA A 163 -14.25 5.01 -25.52
C ALA A 163 -15.53 4.53 -24.82
N GLU A 164 -15.49 3.38 -24.15
CA GLU A 164 -16.61 2.81 -23.37
C GLU A 164 -16.82 3.56 -22.05
N HIS A 165 -15.74 4.04 -21.42
CA HIS A 165 -15.75 4.77 -20.15
C HIS A 165 -15.28 6.22 -20.33
N LYS A 166 -16.02 6.98 -21.14
CA LYS A 166 -15.69 8.39 -21.42
C LYS A 166 -15.57 9.19 -20.12
N GLY A 167 -14.48 9.93 -19.99
CA GLY A 167 -14.19 10.77 -18.83
C GLY A 167 -13.63 10.02 -17.62
N PHE A 168 -13.50 8.69 -17.67
CA PHE A 168 -12.88 7.93 -16.57
C PHE A 168 -11.35 8.02 -16.59
N VAL A 169 -10.73 7.93 -17.76
CA VAL A 169 -9.30 8.24 -17.95
C VAL A 169 -9.18 9.75 -18.14
N ILE A 170 -8.63 10.45 -17.15
CA ILE A 170 -8.53 11.92 -17.15
C ILE A 170 -7.17 12.43 -17.60
N HIS A 171 -6.13 11.59 -17.53
CA HIS A 171 -4.80 11.90 -18.02
C HIS A 171 -4.07 10.61 -18.42
N SER A 172 -3.29 10.66 -19.50
CA SER A 172 -2.46 9.54 -19.93
C SER A 172 -1.17 10.04 -20.58
N LYS A 173 -0.03 9.70 -20.00
CA LYS A 173 1.31 9.84 -20.57
C LYS A 173 1.90 8.43 -20.72
N LEU A 174 2.22 8.04 -21.95
CA LEU A 174 2.79 6.73 -22.29
C LEU A 174 4.12 6.97 -22.99
N ASP A 175 5.21 6.94 -22.24
CA ASP A 175 6.57 7.20 -22.71
C ASP A 175 7.56 6.51 -21.73
N GLU A 176 8.84 6.93 -21.71
CA GLU A 176 9.81 6.54 -20.67
C GLU A 176 9.21 6.66 -19.25
N VAL A 177 8.57 7.81 -18.99
CA VAL A 177 7.68 8.00 -17.84
C VAL A 177 6.25 7.71 -18.26
N THR A 178 5.64 6.71 -17.64
CA THR A 178 4.27 6.30 -17.90
C THR A 178 3.38 6.55 -16.69
N VAL A 179 2.34 7.36 -16.89
CA VAL A 179 1.33 7.68 -15.87
C VAL A 179 -0.05 7.70 -16.50
N ILE A 180 -0.97 6.88 -15.98
CA ILE A 180 -2.38 6.86 -16.38
C ILE A 180 -3.21 7.23 -15.16
N SER A 181 -3.93 8.35 -15.23
CA SER A 181 -4.76 8.85 -14.13
C SER A 181 -6.24 8.60 -14.40
N LEU A 182 -6.93 8.10 -13.39
CA LEU A 182 -8.30 7.63 -13.42
C LEU A 182 -9.13 8.39 -12.37
N GLN A 183 -10.36 8.73 -12.72
CA GLN A 183 -11.26 9.45 -11.84
C GLN A 183 -12.73 9.21 -12.21
N THR A 184 -13.60 9.08 -11.21
CA THR A 184 -15.05 9.09 -11.41
C THR A 184 -15.64 10.49 -11.15
N PRO A 185 -16.85 10.80 -11.64
CA PRO A 185 -17.51 12.07 -11.33
C PRO A 185 -17.66 12.34 -9.82
N PHE A 186 -17.92 11.29 -9.03
CA PHE A 186 -17.96 11.40 -7.58
C PHE A 186 -16.61 11.80 -7.01
N MET A 187 -15.53 11.15 -7.42
CA MET A 187 -14.18 11.49 -6.95
C MET A 187 -13.84 12.95 -7.28
N ARG A 188 -14.23 13.44 -8.47
CA ARG A 188 -14.02 14.83 -8.87
C ARG A 188 -14.78 15.83 -7.99
N SER A 189 -16.07 15.56 -7.72
CA SER A 189 -16.90 16.47 -6.91
C SER A 189 -16.38 16.64 -5.48
N GLN A 190 -15.63 15.66 -4.98
CA GLN A 190 -15.05 15.72 -3.64
C GLN A 190 -13.79 16.61 -3.57
N LEU A 191 -13.13 16.93 -4.68
CA LEU A 191 -11.87 17.69 -4.69
C LEU A 191 -12.03 19.18 -4.36
N ILE A 192 -13.21 19.77 -4.61
CA ILE A 192 -13.53 21.17 -4.27
C ILE A 192 -14.61 21.18 -3.19
N LYS A 193 -14.33 21.80 -2.04
CA LYS A 193 -15.27 21.92 -0.92
C LYS A 193 -15.90 23.32 -0.88
N ASP A 194 -17.18 23.39 -0.53
CA ASP A 194 -17.90 24.67 -0.36
C ASP A 194 -17.53 25.41 0.94
N TYR A 195 -16.89 24.71 1.88
CA TYR A 195 -16.56 25.24 3.20
C TYR A 195 -15.26 24.65 3.72
N ILE A 196 -14.67 25.36 4.68
CA ILE A 196 -13.51 24.91 5.45
C ILE A 196 -14.06 24.33 6.76
N LEU A 197 -13.74 23.07 7.01
CA LEU A 197 -13.99 22.39 8.29
C LEU A 197 -13.08 22.96 9.38
N ASP A 198 -13.54 23.00 10.63
CA ASP A 198 -12.69 23.42 11.75
C ASP A 198 -11.59 22.40 12.07
N GLU A 199 -11.77 21.15 11.64
CA GLU A 199 -10.80 20.08 11.77
C GLU A 199 -9.66 20.17 10.73
N PRO A 200 -8.47 19.62 11.02
CA PRO A 200 -7.31 19.67 10.12
C PRO A 200 -7.41 18.68 8.94
N VAL A 201 -8.55 18.66 8.24
CA VAL A 201 -8.89 17.70 7.17
C VAL A 201 -9.18 18.38 5.81
N ASN A 202 -8.92 19.68 5.69
CA ASN A 202 -9.29 20.52 4.54
C ASN A 202 -8.35 20.45 3.32
N GLY A 203 -7.39 19.53 3.32
CA GLY A 203 -6.39 19.39 2.26
C GLY A 203 -6.47 18.06 1.54
N LEU A 204 -5.70 17.94 0.47
CA LEU A 204 -5.44 16.66 -0.17
C LEU A 204 -4.39 15.90 0.60
N VAL A 205 -4.50 14.57 0.64
CA VAL A 205 -3.44 13.68 1.12
C VAL A 205 -3.03 12.80 -0.04
N SER A 206 -1.76 12.87 -0.44
CA SER A 206 -1.20 12.05 -1.52
C SER A 206 -0.28 10.99 -0.95
N ASP A 207 -0.38 9.77 -1.48
CA ASP A 207 0.48 8.65 -1.10
C ASP A 207 0.68 7.69 -2.29
N ALA A 208 1.79 6.96 -2.27
CA ALA A 208 2.17 5.99 -3.29
C ALA A 208 2.30 4.58 -2.70
N ALA A 209 1.39 3.69 -3.09
CA ALA A 209 1.38 2.31 -2.64
C ALA A 209 2.30 1.43 -3.49
N HIS A 210 3.37 0.92 -2.88
CA HIS A 210 4.22 -0.12 -3.44
C HIS A 210 3.57 -1.51 -3.39
N GLY A 211 3.84 -2.35 -4.39
CA GLY A 211 3.44 -3.76 -4.37
C GLY A 211 1.96 -4.03 -4.68
N TRP A 212 1.20 -3.00 -5.04
CA TRP A 212 -0.17 -3.16 -5.55
C TRP A 212 -0.19 -3.87 -6.91
N TRP A 213 0.75 -3.52 -7.78
CA TRP A 213 0.87 -4.10 -9.11
C TRP A 213 1.79 -5.32 -9.13
N GLN A 214 1.65 -6.17 -10.16
CA GLN A 214 2.54 -7.31 -10.36
C GLN A 214 3.97 -6.87 -10.66
N GLU A 215 4.12 -5.81 -11.45
CA GLU A 215 5.41 -5.19 -11.72
C GLU A 215 5.85 -4.38 -10.51
N ARG A 216 7.06 -4.63 -10.01
CA ARG A 216 7.51 -4.09 -8.72
C ARG A 216 7.90 -2.62 -8.79
N THR A 217 8.27 -2.14 -9.98
CA THR A 217 8.57 -0.72 -10.20
C THR A 217 7.31 0.12 -10.31
N SER A 218 6.16 -0.51 -10.61
CA SER A 218 4.91 0.21 -10.78
C SER A 218 4.26 0.57 -9.45
N LEU A 219 3.68 1.75 -9.38
CA LEU A 219 3.02 2.30 -8.21
C LEU A 219 1.55 2.60 -8.46
N LEU A 220 0.73 2.44 -7.42
CA LEU A 220 -0.59 3.05 -7.35
C LEU A 220 -0.45 4.34 -6.54
N ILE A 221 -0.58 5.49 -7.18
CA ILE A 221 -0.54 6.80 -6.54
C ILE A 221 -1.99 7.26 -6.32
N ILE A 222 -2.29 7.75 -5.12
CA ILE A 222 -3.64 8.16 -4.74
C ILE A 222 -3.57 9.56 -4.13
N SER A 223 -4.34 10.50 -4.69
CA SER A 223 -4.67 11.76 -4.02
C SER A 223 -6.06 11.65 -3.43
N SER A 224 -6.19 11.75 -2.11
CA SER A 224 -7.44 11.61 -1.36
C SER A 224 -7.84 12.91 -0.67
N CYS A 225 -9.13 13.05 -0.38
CA CYS A 225 -9.68 14.17 0.39
C CYS A 225 -10.68 13.65 1.41
N TYR A 226 -10.92 14.38 2.49
CA TYR A 226 -11.93 13.99 3.46
C TYR A 226 -13.34 14.32 2.95
N SER A 227 -14.29 13.39 3.11
CA SER A 227 -15.70 13.60 2.84
C SER A 227 -16.44 13.70 4.17
N SER A 228 -17.00 14.86 4.48
CA SER A 228 -17.83 15.09 5.67
C SER A 228 -19.18 14.38 5.59
N GLU A 229 -19.68 14.13 4.37
CA GLU A 229 -20.93 13.38 4.15
C GLU A 229 -20.77 11.90 4.49
N LEU A 230 -19.62 11.31 4.12
CA LEU A 230 -19.31 9.90 4.37
C LEU A 230 -18.48 9.68 5.64
N LEU A 231 -18.03 10.75 6.27
CA LEU A 231 -17.15 10.76 7.45
C LEU A 231 -15.85 9.96 7.25
N CYS A 232 -15.32 9.92 6.03
CA CYS A 232 -14.13 9.15 5.69
C CYS A 232 -13.29 9.80 4.58
N TRP A 233 -12.05 9.34 4.43
CA TRP A 233 -11.19 9.72 3.31
C TRP A 233 -11.66 9.01 2.05
N VAL A 234 -11.89 9.79 0.99
CA VAL A 234 -12.30 9.31 -0.32
C VAL A 234 -11.24 9.65 -1.35
N PRO A 235 -11.00 8.76 -2.34
CA PRO A 235 -10.04 9.04 -3.38
C PRO A 235 -10.57 10.17 -4.28
N GLY A 236 -9.70 11.11 -4.59
CA GLY A 236 -9.94 12.17 -5.57
C GLY A 236 -9.38 11.81 -6.94
N VAL A 237 -8.18 11.23 -7.00
CA VAL A 237 -7.55 10.73 -8.24
C VAL A 237 -6.75 9.47 -7.94
N PHE A 238 -6.85 8.48 -8.82
CA PHE A 238 -5.95 7.33 -8.87
C PHE A 238 -4.98 7.49 -10.03
N SER A 239 -3.72 7.12 -9.87
CA SER A 239 -2.79 6.98 -10.98
C SER A 239 -2.03 5.66 -10.93
N CYS A 240 -2.00 4.97 -12.06
CA CYS A 240 -1.04 3.90 -12.31
C CYS A 240 0.23 4.53 -12.87
N SER A 241 1.36 4.24 -12.25
CA SER A 241 2.67 4.77 -12.63
C SER A 241 3.68 3.62 -12.80
N ASN A 242 4.61 3.71 -13.75
CA ASN A 242 5.68 2.72 -13.92
C ASN A 242 6.93 3.00 -13.05
N GLY A 243 6.89 4.03 -12.20
CA GLY A 243 8.00 4.43 -11.34
C GLY A 243 7.60 5.47 -10.29
N ALA A 244 8.61 6.03 -9.63
CA ALA A 244 8.47 6.93 -8.47
C ALA A 244 9.32 8.20 -8.57
N SER A 245 9.72 8.61 -9.78
CA SER A 245 10.52 9.83 -9.96
C SER A 245 9.66 11.08 -9.83
N ALA A 246 10.29 12.24 -9.63
CA ALA A 246 9.58 13.53 -9.60
C ALA A 246 8.71 13.76 -10.84
N GLU A 247 9.13 13.25 -12.00
CA GLU A 247 8.34 13.36 -13.24
C GLU A 247 7.08 12.49 -13.22
N HIS A 248 7.11 11.31 -12.58
CA HIS A 248 5.91 10.49 -12.40
C HIS A 248 4.88 11.23 -11.52
N TYR A 249 5.35 11.79 -10.41
CA TYR A 249 4.49 12.57 -9.50
C TYR A 249 3.99 13.86 -10.16
N LYS A 250 4.80 14.52 -10.99
CA LYS A 250 4.37 15.68 -11.78
C LYS A 250 3.12 15.35 -12.60
N TYR A 251 3.10 14.25 -13.35
CA TYR A 251 1.92 13.90 -14.16
C TYR A 251 0.71 13.49 -13.31
N HIS A 252 0.92 12.87 -12.14
CA HIS A 252 -0.16 12.64 -11.19
C HIS A 252 -0.77 13.96 -10.71
N PHE A 253 0.04 14.89 -10.21
CA PHE A 253 -0.42 16.18 -9.69
C PHE A 253 -1.02 17.08 -10.77
N LEU A 254 -0.52 17.03 -12.01
CA LEU A 254 -1.18 17.72 -13.13
C LEU A 254 -2.61 17.21 -13.34
N ALA A 255 -2.82 15.89 -13.29
CA ALA A 255 -4.16 15.33 -13.39
C ALA A 255 -5.07 15.80 -12.24
N VAL A 256 -4.54 15.90 -11.02
CA VAL A 256 -5.25 16.46 -9.85
C VAL A 256 -5.61 17.93 -10.08
N PHE A 257 -4.66 18.77 -10.49
CA PHE A 257 -4.88 20.21 -10.66
C PHE A 257 -5.88 20.52 -11.77
N TYR A 258 -5.76 19.87 -12.93
CA TYR A 258 -6.76 20.03 -13.99
C TYR A 258 -8.13 19.52 -13.57
N SER A 259 -8.18 18.43 -12.80
CA SER A 259 -9.43 17.92 -12.26
C SER A 259 -10.13 18.92 -11.32
N MET A 260 -9.37 19.52 -10.40
CA MET A 260 -9.84 20.59 -9.52
C MET A 260 -10.28 21.82 -10.29
N ALA A 261 -9.51 22.24 -11.29
CA ALA A 261 -9.84 23.40 -12.12
C ALA A 261 -11.13 23.17 -12.93
N ASN A 262 -11.32 21.96 -13.47
CA ASN A 262 -12.55 21.59 -14.18
C ASN A 262 -13.76 21.60 -13.25
N GLU A 263 -13.62 21.06 -12.03
CA GLU A 263 -14.69 21.08 -11.02
C GLU A 263 -15.02 22.52 -10.58
N ALA A 264 -14.00 23.34 -10.35
CA ALA A 264 -14.16 24.74 -10.00
C ALA A 264 -14.85 25.52 -11.13
N SER A 265 -14.42 25.33 -12.38
CA SER A 265 -15.04 25.94 -13.56
C SER A 265 -16.52 25.56 -13.71
N ASP A 266 -16.85 24.27 -13.57
CA ASP A 266 -18.24 23.80 -13.66
C ASP A 266 -19.13 24.38 -12.55
N ARG A 267 -18.53 24.71 -11.39
CA ARG A 267 -19.20 25.37 -10.25
C ARG A 267 -19.05 26.89 -10.24
N GLN A 268 -18.41 27.48 -11.25
CA GLN A 268 -18.12 28.91 -11.33
C GLN A 268 -17.34 29.45 -10.12
N ILE A 269 -16.43 28.64 -9.57
CA ILE A 269 -15.53 28.98 -8.48
C ILE A 269 -14.20 29.44 -9.07
N GLU A 270 -13.71 30.58 -8.60
CA GLU A 270 -12.38 31.08 -8.98
C GLU A 270 -11.28 30.22 -8.37
N ILE A 271 -10.29 29.84 -9.19
CA ILE A 271 -9.15 29.07 -8.74
C ILE A 271 -8.07 29.98 -8.15
N PHE A 272 -7.52 29.61 -6.99
CA PHE A 272 -6.41 30.30 -6.35
C PHE A 272 -5.48 29.29 -5.68
N ASP A 273 -4.20 29.63 -5.51
CA ASP A 273 -3.14 28.72 -5.06
C ASP A 273 -3.51 27.80 -3.89
N ARG A 274 -4.17 28.35 -2.86
CA ARG A 274 -4.48 27.62 -1.63
C ARG A 274 -5.45 26.46 -1.83
N ILE A 275 -6.24 26.43 -2.93
CA ILE A 275 -7.08 25.26 -3.22
C ILE A 275 -6.24 24.01 -3.48
N PHE A 276 -5.01 24.17 -3.98
CA PHE A 276 -4.10 23.07 -4.27
C PHE A 276 -3.27 22.63 -3.06
N ALA A 277 -3.51 23.21 -1.87
CA ALA A 277 -2.76 22.85 -0.67
C ALA A 277 -2.97 21.38 -0.31
N GLY A 278 -1.88 20.71 0.01
CA GLY A 278 -1.87 19.27 0.23
C GLY A 278 -0.83 18.83 1.25
N VAL A 279 -1.06 17.63 1.75
CA VAL A 279 -0.13 16.86 2.56
C VAL A 279 0.43 15.74 1.69
N VAL A 280 1.76 15.68 1.63
CA VAL A 280 2.51 14.64 0.91
C VAL A 280 3.30 13.80 1.91
N ASP A 281 3.78 12.65 1.47
CA ASP A 281 4.85 11.99 2.19
C ASP A 281 6.12 12.86 2.13
N PHE A 282 7.07 12.65 3.04
CA PHE A 282 8.30 13.45 3.04
C PHE A 282 9.25 13.09 1.87
N SER A 283 8.78 12.44 0.81
CA SER A 283 9.64 12.12 -0.32
C SER A 283 9.98 13.37 -1.12
N GLU A 284 11.26 13.51 -1.44
CA GLU A 284 11.78 14.58 -2.28
C GLU A 284 11.13 14.54 -3.67
N ALA A 285 10.89 13.34 -4.21
CA ALA A 285 10.28 13.15 -5.51
C ALA A 285 8.82 13.66 -5.57
N GLU A 286 7.99 13.39 -4.54
CA GLU A 286 6.63 13.93 -4.48
C GLU A 286 6.64 15.46 -4.39
N CYS A 287 7.47 16.02 -3.52
CA CYS A 287 7.57 17.46 -3.32
C CYS A 287 8.00 18.17 -4.61
N VAL A 288 9.05 17.67 -5.26
CA VAL A 288 9.53 18.22 -6.54
C VAL A 288 8.48 18.04 -7.64
N GLY A 289 7.84 16.86 -7.71
CA GLY A 289 6.79 16.58 -8.69
C GLY A 289 5.58 17.52 -8.57
N PHE A 290 5.12 17.78 -7.35
CA PHE A 290 4.05 18.73 -7.08
C PHE A 290 4.43 20.15 -7.54
N CYS A 291 5.62 20.62 -7.19
CA CYS A 291 6.09 21.95 -7.59
C CYS A 291 6.16 22.08 -9.12
N LEU A 292 6.70 21.07 -9.81
CA LEU A 292 6.75 21.05 -11.28
C LEU A 292 5.35 21.07 -11.90
N ALA A 293 4.41 20.29 -11.37
CA ALA A 293 3.03 20.26 -11.84
C ALA A 293 2.32 21.60 -11.60
N PHE A 294 2.59 22.25 -10.48
CA PHE A 294 1.94 23.51 -10.10
C PHE A 294 2.40 24.63 -11.02
N VAL A 295 3.71 24.70 -11.27
CA VAL A 295 4.31 25.62 -12.23
C VAL A 295 3.69 25.42 -13.62
N GLU A 296 3.68 24.18 -14.12
CA GLU A 296 3.16 23.88 -15.45
C GLU A 296 1.65 24.18 -15.58
N PHE A 297 0.86 23.85 -14.56
CA PHE A 297 -0.57 24.13 -14.53
C PHE A 297 -0.86 25.65 -14.61
N TRP A 298 -0.11 26.47 -13.89
CA TRP A 298 -0.33 27.92 -13.90
C TRP A 298 0.20 28.59 -15.17
N LEU A 299 1.33 28.12 -15.70
CA LEU A 299 1.85 28.61 -16.99
C LEU A 299 0.95 28.26 -18.17
N SER A 300 0.09 27.24 -18.04
CA SER A 300 -0.92 26.92 -19.05
C SER A 300 -2.21 27.76 -18.94
N GLN A 301 -2.39 28.52 -17.86
CA GLN A 301 -3.56 29.39 -17.71
C GLN A 301 -3.39 30.67 -18.54
N PRO A 302 -4.41 31.07 -19.34
CA PRO A 302 -4.29 32.18 -20.28
C PRO A 302 -4.10 33.56 -19.62
N ASP A 303 -4.63 33.75 -18.41
CA ASP A 303 -4.61 35.05 -17.70
C ASP A 303 -3.50 35.15 -16.63
N HIS A 304 -2.52 34.27 -16.70
CA HIS A 304 -1.48 34.17 -15.69
C HIS A 304 -0.27 35.08 -15.97
N ASN A 305 0.13 35.85 -14.94
CA ASN A 305 1.21 36.84 -15.05
C ASN A 305 2.45 36.55 -14.17
N ARG A 306 2.47 35.45 -13.41
CA ARG A 306 3.62 35.15 -12.53
C ARG A 306 4.71 34.43 -13.32
N THR A 307 5.94 34.66 -12.92
CA THR A 307 7.10 33.95 -13.46
C THR A 307 7.21 32.54 -12.88
N GLU A 308 7.91 31.64 -13.57
CA GLU A 308 8.22 30.29 -13.09
C GLU A 308 8.83 30.29 -11.68
N LYS A 309 9.75 31.22 -11.38
CA LYS A 309 10.38 31.35 -10.05
C LYS A 309 9.39 31.78 -8.96
N GLU A 310 8.42 32.61 -9.30
CA GLU A 310 7.37 33.03 -8.35
C GLU A 310 6.41 31.88 -8.06
N LEU A 311 6.05 31.10 -9.09
CA LEU A 311 5.24 29.91 -8.96
C LEU A 311 5.90 28.83 -8.10
N GLN A 312 7.19 28.58 -8.31
CA GLN A 312 7.95 27.61 -7.51
C GLN A 312 7.99 28.01 -6.02
N LYS A 313 8.23 29.29 -5.73
CA LYS A 313 8.17 29.80 -4.34
C LYS A 313 6.77 29.74 -3.74
N ALA A 314 5.73 29.84 -4.56
CA ALA A 314 4.35 29.72 -4.11
C ALA A 314 4.02 28.26 -3.78
N SER A 315 4.39 27.31 -4.64
CA SER A 315 4.11 25.87 -4.43
C SER A 315 4.77 25.31 -3.17
N GLU A 316 5.99 25.74 -2.85
CA GLU A 316 6.69 25.34 -1.61
C GLU A 316 5.90 25.67 -0.33
N LYS A 317 5.02 26.69 -0.36
CA LYS A 317 4.20 27.07 0.79
C LYS A 317 2.89 26.29 0.90
N LEU A 318 2.51 25.59 -0.16
CA LEU A 318 1.25 24.85 -0.27
C LEU A 318 1.38 23.41 0.22
N LEU A 319 2.59 22.89 0.28
CA LEU A 319 2.87 21.55 0.77
C LEU A 319 3.18 21.53 2.26
N ARG A 320 2.63 20.53 2.93
CA ARG A 320 3.01 20.13 4.29
C ARG A 320 3.42 18.66 4.26
N GLY A 321 4.43 18.30 5.02
CA GLY A 321 4.77 16.89 5.20
C GLY A 321 3.89 16.22 6.26
N CYS A 322 3.59 14.95 6.07
CA CYS A 322 2.80 14.15 7.01
C CYS A 322 3.54 13.89 8.34
N VAL A 323 3.04 14.40 9.47
CA VAL A 323 3.65 14.23 10.80
C VAL A 323 3.91 12.77 11.16
N GLN A 324 3.01 11.86 10.79
CA GLN A 324 3.19 10.43 11.05
C GLN A 324 4.41 9.88 10.30
N HIS A 325 4.59 10.25 9.02
CA HIS A 325 5.77 9.87 8.25
C HIS A 325 7.05 10.52 8.78
N PHE A 326 6.98 11.76 9.27
CA PHE A 326 8.12 12.38 9.97
C PHE A 326 8.52 11.58 11.22
N GLN A 327 7.55 11.28 12.09
CA GLN A 327 7.77 10.52 13.33
C GLN A 327 8.30 9.11 13.04
N ALA A 328 7.76 8.43 12.03
CA ALA A 328 8.27 7.14 11.57
C ALA A 328 9.71 7.25 11.06
N GLY A 329 10.03 8.30 10.29
CA GLY A 329 11.38 8.60 9.81
C GLY A 329 12.37 8.86 10.95
N VAL A 330 12.01 9.69 11.94
CA VAL A 330 12.83 9.96 13.13
C VAL A 330 13.05 8.67 13.93
N THR A 331 12.01 7.87 14.12
CA THR A 331 12.09 6.59 14.81
C THR A 331 12.99 5.59 14.07
N HIS A 332 12.96 5.58 12.74
CA HIS A 332 13.83 4.75 11.93
C HIS A 332 15.30 5.20 12.06
N ILE A 333 15.58 6.50 11.95
CA ILE A 333 16.93 7.06 12.11
C ILE A 333 17.51 6.77 13.50
N LYS A 334 16.69 6.89 14.55
CA LYS A 334 17.06 6.53 15.94
C LYS A 334 17.59 5.09 16.06
N LYS A 335 17.07 4.15 15.27
CA LYS A 335 17.48 2.74 15.28
C LYS A 335 18.75 2.46 14.48
N ILE A 336 19.19 3.40 13.63
CA ILE A 336 20.42 3.25 12.84
C ILE A 336 21.62 3.72 13.68
N SER A 337 22.21 2.78 14.42
CA SER A 337 23.37 3.04 15.31
C SER A 337 24.63 3.54 14.59
N GLY A 338 24.68 3.43 13.25
CA GLY A 338 25.75 4.00 12.42
C GLY A 338 25.58 5.49 12.10
N VAL A 339 24.37 6.04 12.27
CA VAL A 339 24.06 7.46 12.00
C VAL A 339 23.87 8.22 13.31
N VAL A 340 23.15 7.62 14.28
CA VAL A 340 22.96 8.19 15.61
C VAL A 340 23.75 7.35 16.63
N PRO A 341 24.76 7.93 17.31
CA PRO A 341 25.45 7.26 18.40
C PRO A 341 24.46 6.82 19.48
N PRO A 342 24.62 5.63 20.11
CA PRO A 342 23.65 5.10 21.07
C PRO A 342 23.33 6.03 22.25
N GLY A 343 24.30 6.84 22.70
CA GLY A 343 24.11 7.81 23.78
C GLY A 343 23.34 9.08 23.40
N LEU A 344 23.00 9.25 22.12
CA LEU A 344 22.22 10.39 21.60
C LEU A 344 20.84 9.96 21.08
N ALA A 345 20.49 8.67 21.19
CA ALA A 345 19.22 8.14 20.69
C ALA A 345 18.00 8.79 21.39
N ASP A 346 18.14 9.18 22.65
CA ASP A 346 17.09 9.85 23.42
C ASP A 346 16.89 11.32 23.04
N ALA A 347 17.86 11.92 22.32
CA ALA A 347 17.70 13.26 21.76
C ALA A 347 16.83 13.30 20.48
N PHE A 348 16.50 12.12 19.93
CA PHE A 348 15.64 11.95 18.75
C PHE A 348 14.25 11.41 19.16
N GLU A 349 13.64 12.04 20.15
CA GLU A 349 12.21 11.86 20.47
C GLU A 349 11.39 12.95 19.79
N ALA A 350 10.27 12.56 19.16
CA ALA A 350 9.35 13.44 18.45
C ALA A 350 8.00 13.52 19.16
#